data_AF-A0A1H3QRF2-F1
#
_entry.id   AF-A0A1H3QRF2-F1
#
_cell.length_a   1.000
_cell.length_b   1.000
_cell.length_c   1.000
_cell.angle_alpha   90.00
_cell.angle_beta   90.00
_cell.angle_gamma   90.00
#
_symmetry.space_group_name_H-M   'P 1'
#
loop_
_entity.id
_entity.type
_entity.pdbx_description
1 polymer ?
#
loop_
_entity_poly.entity_id
_entity_poly.type
_entity_poly.pdbx_seq_one_letter_code
_entity_poly.pdbx_strand_id
1 'polypeptide(L)'
;MSQLAERFRVSRPTVYAVLKRARLKEFVPRDSTNQRFKTIQYGLKRLAKVEQSIQERLKREAKRYNKSYPGELVHFDTKRLPLLKGQSPTQPREYLFVAIDDFSRELYAAILPDKTRNSAAWFLTETVIAQCPYQIDYAYSDNGKEYKGTDSHAFVKICKAHGIGQKFTQVNRPQTNGKAERVIRTLMQMWHDKTNFKDSIDRQIQLGRFINFYNTVKPHKSLNNSTPYEILQHYFNQPLCKQP
;
A
#
# COMPACT_ATOMS: atom_id res chain seq x y z
N MET A 1 29.48 -5.38 28.54
CA MET A 1 29.67 -3.90 28.65
C MET A 1 29.67 -3.20 27.29
N SER A 2 30.51 -3.62 26.34
CA SER A 2 30.56 -3.06 24.97
C SER A 2 29.21 -3.17 24.23
N GLN A 3 28.58 -4.33 24.30
CA GLN A 3 27.26 -4.58 23.71
C GLN A 3 26.16 -3.66 24.24
N LEU A 4 26.22 -3.28 25.54
CA LEU A 4 25.24 -2.35 26.14
C LEU A 4 25.45 -0.92 25.61
N ALA A 5 26.70 -0.47 25.54
CA ALA A 5 27.03 0.85 25.00
C ALA A 5 26.60 1.00 23.53
N GLU A 6 26.81 -0.04 22.73
CA GLU A 6 26.43 -0.09 21.32
C GLU A 6 24.90 -0.16 21.13
N ARG A 7 24.22 -1.06 21.86
CA ARG A 7 22.76 -1.20 21.81
C ARG A 7 22.02 0.09 22.16
N PHE A 8 22.49 0.82 23.16
CA PHE A 8 21.86 2.04 23.63
C PHE A 8 22.47 3.33 23.05
N ARG A 9 23.49 3.22 22.20
CA ARG A 9 24.21 4.35 21.58
C ARG A 9 24.69 5.38 22.61
N VAL A 10 25.24 4.92 23.72
CA VAL A 10 25.80 5.76 24.78
C VAL A 10 27.25 5.37 25.07
N SER A 11 28.03 6.29 25.63
CA SER A 11 29.42 6.01 25.97
C SER A 11 29.51 4.97 27.09
N ARG A 12 30.57 4.16 27.08
CA ARG A 12 30.85 3.17 28.15
C ARG A 12 30.82 3.78 29.56
N PRO A 13 31.41 4.97 29.83
CA PRO A 13 31.32 5.61 31.14
C PRO A 13 29.88 5.87 31.61
N THR A 14 28.98 6.23 30.69
CA THR A 14 27.55 6.41 31.02
C THR A 14 26.90 5.10 31.46
N VAL A 15 27.19 3.99 30.78
CA VAL A 15 26.70 2.65 31.17
C VAL A 15 27.22 2.28 32.58
N TYR A 16 28.50 2.53 32.86
CA TYR A 16 29.09 2.32 34.19
C TYR A 16 28.39 3.14 35.27
N ALA A 17 28.15 4.42 35.03
CA ALA A 17 27.48 5.31 35.97
C ALA A 17 26.05 4.86 36.27
N VAL A 18 25.30 4.42 35.25
CA VAL A 18 23.94 3.91 35.40
C VAL A 18 23.92 2.60 36.21
N LEU A 19 24.78 1.63 35.88
CA LEU A 19 24.84 0.36 36.61
C LEU A 19 25.30 0.54 38.06
N LYS A 20 26.24 1.45 38.33
CA LYS A 20 26.68 1.79 39.68
C LYS A 20 25.52 2.34 40.52
N ARG A 21 24.68 3.20 39.94
CA ARG A 21 23.50 3.78 40.61
C ARG A 21 22.38 2.77 40.82
N ALA A 22 22.14 1.90 39.83
CA ALA A 22 21.16 0.83 39.97
C ALA A 22 21.51 -0.12 41.14
N ARG A 23 22.80 -0.39 41.36
CA ARG A 23 23.26 -1.15 42.55
C ARG A 23 22.99 -0.42 43.87
N LEU A 24 22.99 0.91 43.86
CA LEU A 24 22.62 1.77 44.98
C LEU A 24 21.10 2.00 45.09
N LYS A 25 20.30 1.29 44.28
CA LYS A 25 18.83 1.40 44.21
C LYS A 25 18.32 2.82 43.86
N GLU A 26 19.12 3.62 43.17
CA GLU A 26 18.72 4.96 42.69
C GLU A 26 18.11 4.84 41.28
N PHE A 27 16.77 4.89 41.19
CA PHE A 27 16.00 4.71 39.94
C PHE A 27 15.25 5.97 39.50
N VAL A 28 15.79 7.16 39.78
CA VAL A 28 15.19 8.43 39.35
C VAL A 28 15.72 8.87 37.98
N PRO A 29 14.87 9.41 37.09
CA PRO A 29 15.33 10.11 35.90
C PRO A 29 16.22 11.29 36.31
N ARG A 30 17.43 11.37 35.74
CA ARG A 30 18.31 12.52 35.95
C ARG A 30 18.37 13.38 34.70
N ASP A 31 18.16 14.66 34.89
CA ASP A 31 18.38 15.66 33.86
C ASP A 31 19.86 15.77 33.52
N SER A 32 20.14 16.10 32.26
CA SER A 32 21.51 16.32 31.78
C SER A 32 22.19 17.38 32.63
N THR A 33 23.34 17.07 33.24
CA THR A 33 24.14 18.04 34.01
C THR A 33 24.89 19.02 33.13
N ASN A 34 24.98 18.75 31.83
CA ASN A 34 25.68 19.60 30.90
C ASN A 34 24.85 20.86 30.62
N GLN A 35 25.41 22.00 31.03
CA GLN A 35 24.76 23.30 31.02
C GLN A 35 24.20 23.67 29.64
N ARG A 36 24.84 23.22 28.56
CA ARG A 36 24.37 23.40 27.18
C ARG A 36 22.93 22.91 26.98
N PHE A 37 22.56 21.79 27.60
CA PHE A 37 21.23 21.19 27.45
C PHE A 37 20.19 21.73 28.43
N LYS A 38 20.65 22.44 29.48
CA LYS A 38 19.80 23.10 30.47
C LYS A 38 19.42 24.54 30.08
N THR A 39 19.99 25.09 29.01
CA THR A 39 19.65 26.44 28.57
C THR A 39 18.28 26.48 27.92
N ILE A 40 17.52 27.55 28.20
CA ILE A 40 16.25 27.86 27.52
C ILE A 40 16.46 27.84 26.00
N GLN A 41 17.59 28.38 25.54
CA GLN A 41 17.96 28.39 24.13
C GLN A 41 18.01 26.99 23.50
N TYR A 42 18.55 25.99 24.21
CA TYR A 42 18.59 24.62 23.70
C TYR A 42 17.21 23.95 23.73
N GLY A 43 16.42 24.20 24.79
CA GLY A 43 15.03 23.75 24.89
C GLY A 43 14.17 24.24 23.72
N LEU A 44 14.24 25.55 23.41
CA LEU A 44 13.52 26.17 22.29
C LEU A 44 13.94 25.60 20.93
N LYS A 45 15.25 25.38 20.71
CA LYS A 45 15.75 24.74 19.48
C LYS A 45 15.20 23.32 19.30
N ARG A 46 15.08 22.54 20.38
CA ARG A 46 14.53 21.19 20.33
C ARG A 46 13.03 21.22 20.07
N LEU A 47 12.29 22.13 20.73
CA LEU A 47 10.86 22.30 20.53
C LEU A 47 10.53 22.66 19.08
N ALA A 48 11.21 23.67 18.52
CA ALA A 48 11.02 24.10 17.12
C ALA A 48 11.24 22.95 16.12
N LYS A 49 12.25 22.09 16.36
CA LYS A 49 12.51 20.91 15.52
C LYS A 49 11.37 19.89 15.61
N VAL A 50 10.83 19.67 16.81
CA VAL A 50 9.69 18.75 17.02
C VAL A 50 8.45 19.32 16.34
N GLU A 51 8.14 20.60 16.53
CA GLU A 51 7.01 21.29 15.90
C GLU A 51 7.10 21.24 14.38
N GLN A 52 8.28 21.53 13.81
CA GLN A 52 8.51 21.38 12.38
C GLN A 52 8.27 19.94 11.91
N SER A 53 8.75 18.93 12.64
CA SER A 53 8.50 17.53 12.27
C SER A 53 7.01 17.16 12.32
N ILE A 54 6.27 17.70 13.29
CA ILE A 54 4.82 17.51 13.42
C ILE A 54 4.09 18.21 12.29
N GLN A 55 4.42 19.47 11.99
CA GLN A 55 3.84 20.22 10.88
C GLN A 55 4.10 19.55 9.53
N GLU A 56 5.32 19.05 9.29
CA GLU A 56 5.64 18.30 8.07
C GLU A 56 4.83 17.01 7.96
N ARG A 57 4.64 16.28 9.07
CA ARG A 57 3.79 15.10 9.12
C ARG A 57 2.33 15.44 8.82
N LEU A 58 1.78 16.47 9.46
CA LEU A 58 0.40 16.95 9.22
C LEU A 58 0.21 17.42 7.78
N LYS A 59 1.18 18.15 7.20
CA LYS A 59 1.15 18.57 5.79
C LYS A 59 1.19 17.36 4.83
N ARG A 60 1.91 16.29 5.17
CA ARG A 60 1.92 15.03 4.38
C ARG A 60 0.62 14.26 4.51
N GLU A 61 0.02 14.24 5.71
CA GLU A 61 -1.29 13.63 5.96
C GLU A 61 -2.40 14.36 5.20
N ALA A 62 -2.45 15.70 5.27
CA ALA A 62 -3.41 16.54 4.54
C ALA A 62 -3.29 16.42 3.01
N LYS A 63 -2.13 16.00 2.49
CA LYS A 63 -1.90 15.75 1.06
C LYS A 63 -2.32 14.35 0.58
N ARG A 64 -2.72 13.44 1.46
CA ARG A 64 -3.31 12.16 1.03
C ARG A 64 -4.73 12.41 0.55
N TYR A 65 -4.86 12.81 -0.71
CA TYR A 65 -6.14 12.83 -1.39
C TYR A 65 -6.73 11.42 -1.38
N ASN A 66 -7.88 11.26 -0.72
CA ASN A 66 -8.81 10.21 -1.10
C ASN A 66 -9.68 10.79 -2.21
N LYS A 67 -9.99 9.95 -3.20
CA LYS A 67 -10.97 10.27 -4.23
C LYS A 67 -12.35 10.47 -3.63
N SER A 68 -13.25 11.09 -4.38
CA SER A 68 -14.56 11.54 -3.87
C SER A 68 -15.66 10.51 -4.08
N TYR A 69 -15.49 9.63 -5.08
CA TYR A 69 -16.45 8.59 -5.44
C TYR A 69 -15.74 7.33 -5.96
N PRO A 70 -16.39 6.14 -5.87
CA PRO A 70 -15.88 4.91 -6.47
C PRO A 70 -15.64 5.07 -7.96
N GLY A 71 -14.50 4.61 -8.46
CA GLY A 71 -14.19 4.64 -9.90
C GLY A 71 -13.52 5.91 -10.41
N GLU A 72 -13.45 6.99 -9.61
CA GLU A 72 -12.74 8.22 -10.01
C GLU A 72 -11.26 7.95 -10.36
N LEU A 73 -10.63 7.00 -9.65
CA LEU A 73 -9.27 6.56 -9.92
C LEU A 73 -9.07 5.12 -9.43
N VAL A 74 -8.69 4.23 -10.34
CA VAL A 74 -8.35 2.84 -10.02
C VAL A 74 -6.86 2.63 -10.26
N HIS A 75 -6.15 2.19 -9.22
CA HIS A 75 -4.71 1.94 -9.26
C HIS A 75 -4.39 0.53 -9.74
N PHE A 76 -3.63 0.42 -10.82
CA PHE A 76 -3.16 -0.82 -11.40
C PHE A 76 -1.68 -1.04 -11.07
N ASP A 77 -1.32 -2.30 -10.81
CA ASP A 77 0.06 -2.75 -10.64
C ASP A 77 0.20 -4.25 -10.95
N THR A 78 1.42 -4.69 -11.22
CA THR A 78 1.73 -6.08 -11.58
C THR A 78 2.89 -6.61 -10.74
N LYS A 79 2.69 -7.76 -10.10
CA LYS A 79 3.72 -8.45 -9.33
C LYS A 79 4.06 -9.81 -9.95
N ARG A 80 5.33 -10.02 -10.29
CA ARG A 80 5.85 -11.37 -10.59
C ARG A 80 5.77 -12.26 -9.34
N LEU A 81 5.07 -13.38 -9.43
CA LEU A 81 4.89 -14.29 -8.29
C LEU A 81 6.12 -15.20 -8.10
N PRO A 82 6.37 -15.67 -6.86
CA PRO A 82 7.30 -16.77 -6.61
C PRO A 82 6.89 -18.05 -7.34
N LEU A 83 7.86 -18.95 -7.53
CA LEU A 83 7.56 -20.30 -8.03
C LEU A 83 6.74 -21.08 -7.02
N LEU A 84 5.92 -21.98 -7.55
CA LEU A 84 5.34 -23.04 -6.76
C LEU A 84 6.42 -24.06 -6.37
N LYS A 85 6.16 -24.78 -5.26
CA LYS A 85 7.07 -25.81 -4.79
C LYS A 85 7.21 -26.91 -5.86
N GLY A 86 8.46 -27.25 -6.19
CA GLY A 86 8.75 -28.27 -7.22
C GLY A 86 8.85 -27.74 -8.65
N GLN A 87 8.56 -26.45 -8.90
CA GLN A 87 8.82 -25.85 -10.20
C GLN A 87 10.30 -25.52 -10.40
N SER A 88 10.78 -25.70 -11.62
CA SER A 88 12.16 -25.38 -12.01
C SER A 88 12.36 -23.85 -12.11
N PRO A 89 13.55 -23.32 -11.77
CA PRO A 89 13.92 -21.93 -12.04
C PRO A 89 13.68 -21.46 -13.48
N THR A 90 13.79 -22.38 -14.45
CA THR A 90 13.62 -22.13 -15.89
C THR A 90 12.17 -22.09 -16.36
N GLN A 91 11.22 -22.54 -15.53
CA GLN A 91 9.80 -22.46 -15.88
C GLN A 91 9.30 -21.01 -15.87
N PRO A 92 8.34 -20.68 -16.76
CA PRO A 92 7.76 -19.35 -16.81
C PRO A 92 7.12 -18.99 -15.46
N ARG A 93 7.36 -17.75 -15.02
CA ARG A 93 6.75 -17.20 -13.82
C ARG A 93 5.38 -16.66 -14.17
N GLU A 94 4.43 -16.89 -13.27
CA GLU A 94 3.13 -16.25 -13.34
C GLU A 94 3.17 -14.85 -12.69
N TYR A 95 2.21 -14.03 -13.09
CA TYR A 95 2.13 -12.62 -12.71
C TYR A 95 0.77 -12.33 -12.09
N LEU A 96 0.79 -11.70 -10.93
CA LEU A 96 -0.38 -11.19 -10.24
C LEU A 96 -0.65 -9.76 -10.74
N PHE A 97 -1.75 -9.58 -11.45
CA PHE A 97 -2.29 -8.28 -11.80
C PHE A 97 -3.24 -7.83 -10.72
N VAL A 98 -3.14 -6.57 -10.30
CA VAL A 98 -3.96 -5.99 -9.25
C VAL A 98 -4.53 -4.66 -9.72
N ALA A 99 -5.81 -4.44 -9.44
CA ALA A 99 -6.46 -3.15 -9.52
C ALA A 99 -7.13 -2.84 -8.18
N ILE A 100 -6.93 -1.64 -7.65
CA ILE A 100 -7.56 -1.20 -6.40
C ILE A 100 -8.18 0.18 -6.56
N ASP A 101 -9.44 0.30 -6.16
CA ASP A 101 -10.14 1.59 -6.19
C ASP A 101 -9.58 2.55 -5.11
N ASP A 102 -9.43 3.81 -5.49
CA ASP A 102 -8.87 4.83 -4.61
C ASP A 102 -9.85 5.28 -3.52
N PHE A 103 -11.16 5.18 -3.74
CA PHE A 103 -12.17 5.59 -2.76
C PHE A 103 -12.48 4.45 -1.79
N SER A 104 -13.07 3.37 -2.30
CA SER A 104 -13.59 2.23 -1.53
C SER A 104 -12.53 1.23 -1.08
N ARG A 105 -11.36 1.23 -1.73
CA ARG A 105 -10.33 0.18 -1.62
C ARG A 105 -10.80 -1.19 -2.12
N GLU A 106 -11.86 -1.25 -2.92
CA GLU A 106 -12.27 -2.49 -3.56
C GLU A 106 -11.13 -3.04 -4.41
N LEU A 107 -10.84 -4.32 -4.23
CA LEU A 107 -9.71 -5.01 -4.81
C LEU A 107 -10.17 -5.98 -5.89
N TYR A 108 -9.51 -5.89 -7.04
CA TYR A 108 -9.59 -6.85 -8.13
C TYR A 108 -8.20 -7.41 -8.37
N ALA A 109 -8.09 -8.71 -8.57
CA ALA A 109 -6.82 -9.33 -8.91
C ALA A 109 -6.98 -10.61 -9.72
N ALA A 110 -6.03 -10.87 -10.60
CA ALA A 110 -5.97 -12.10 -11.40
C ALA A 110 -4.52 -12.57 -11.55
N ILE A 111 -4.34 -13.86 -11.75
CA ILE A 111 -3.04 -14.47 -12.05
C ILE A 111 -2.99 -14.79 -13.53
N LEU A 112 -1.99 -14.26 -14.23
CA LEU A 112 -1.80 -14.44 -15.66
C LEU A 112 -0.43 -15.03 -15.97
N PRO A 113 -0.27 -15.74 -17.11
CA PRO A 113 0.95 -16.46 -17.42
C PRO A 113 2.14 -15.55 -17.78
N ASP A 114 1.88 -14.28 -18.09
CA ASP A 114 2.91 -13.34 -18.54
C ASP A 114 2.62 -11.88 -18.15
N LYS A 115 3.64 -11.04 -18.31
CA LYS A 115 3.58 -9.59 -18.12
C LYS A 115 3.50 -8.86 -19.45
N THR A 116 2.43 -9.09 -20.21
CA THR A 116 2.22 -8.45 -21.52
C THR A 116 1.06 -7.45 -21.51
N ARG A 117 1.05 -6.58 -22.53
CA ARG A 117 -0.06 -5.67 -22.82
C ARG A 117 -1.39 -6.37 -23.09
N ASN A 118 -1.36 -7.58 -23.62
CA ASN A 118 -2.57 -8.37 -23.89
C ASN A 118 -3.13 -8.93 -22.58
N SER A 119 -2.27 -9.46 -21.71
CA SER A 119 -2.64 -9.88 -20.36
C SER A 119 -3.20 -8.73 -19.53
N ALA A 120 -2.59 -7.55 -19.59
CA ALA A 120 -3.13 -6.35 -18.91
C ALA A 120 -4.50 -5.95 -19.46
N ALA A 121 -4.70 -5.99 -20.79
CA ALA A 121 -5.98 -5.67 -21.42
C ALA A 121 -7.07 -6.68 -21.03
N TRP A 122 -6.75 -7.97 -21.05
CA TRP A 122 -7.63 -9.05 -20.61
C TRP A 122 -8.02 -8.87 -19.12
N PHE A 123 -7.05 -8.53 -18.26
CA PHE A 123 -7.33 -8.26 -16.86
C PHE A 123 -8.32 -7.11 -16.68
N LEU A 124 -8.15 -6.02 -17.44
CA LEU A 124 -9.05 -4.89 -17.41
C LEU A 124 -10.47 -5.29 -17.85
N THR A 125 -10.64 -6.02 -18.95
CA THR A 125 -11.98 -6.40 -19.44
C THR A 125 -12.64 -7.48 -18.58
N GLU A 126 -11.97 -8.63 -18.43
CA GLU A 126 -12.58 -9.85 -17.89
C GLU A 126 -12.63 -9.88 -16.37
N THR A 127 -11.78 -9.11 -15.70
CA THR A 127 -11.75 -9.07 -14.24
C THR A 127 -12.28 -7.75 -13.70
N VAL A 128 -11.70 -6.63 -14.11
CA VAL A 128 -12.04 -5.34 -13.51
C VAL A 128 -13.40 -4.85 -14.01
N ILE A 129 -13.56 -4.63 -15.32
CA ILE A 129 -14.81 -4.09 -15.89
C ILE A 129 -15.98 -5.05 -15.70
N ALA A 130 -15.78 -6.36 -15.91
CA ALA A 130 -16.84 -7.36 -15.79
C ALA A 130 -17.41 -7.48 -14.36
N GLN A 131 -16.61 -7.20 -13.32
CA GLN A 131 -17.03 -7.35 -11.92
C GLN A 131 -17.35 -6.01 -11.24
N CYS A 132 -16.87 -4.90 -11.81
CA CYS A 132 -17.00 -3.58 -11.21
C CYS A 132 -18.42 -3.03 -11.34
N PRO A 133 -19.09 -2.67 -10.22
CA PRO A 133 -20.48 -2.20 -10.26
C PRO A 133 -20.62 -0.72 -10.64
N TYR A 134 -19.51 -0.03 -10.93
CA TYR A 134 -19.48 1.39 -11.26
C TYR A 134 -18.56 1.69 -12.45
N GLN A 135 -18.76 2.87 -13.05
CA GLN A 135 -17.90 3.35 -14.13
C GLN A 135 -16.51 3.74 -13.58
N ILE A 136 -15.47 3.43 -14.34
CA ILE A 136 -14.09 3.81 -14.04
C ILE A 136 -13.72 5.00 -14.91
N ASP A 137 -13.36 6.13 -14.31
CA ASP A 137 -12.98 7.32 -15.07
C ASP A 137 -11.49 7.32 -15.41
N TYR A 138 -10.65 6.84 -14.50
CA TYR A 138 -9.20 6.82 -14.72
C TYR A 138 -8.53 5.55 -14.20
N ALA A 139 -7.78 4.90 -15.09
CA ALA A 139 -6.77 3.90 -14.74
C ALA A 139 -5.44 4.59 -14.41
N TYR A 140 -4.92 4.36 -13.20
CA TYR A 140 -3.66 4.88 -12.73
C TYR A 140 -2.62 3.76 -12.63
N SER A 141 -1.48 3.87 -13.31
CA SER A 141 -0.43 2.84 -13.27
C SER A 141 0.97 3.46 -13.23
N ASP A 142 1.98 2.61 -13.04
CA ASP A 142 3.36 3.00 -13.31
C ASP A 142 3.62 3.11 -14.83
N ASN A 143 4.84 3.46 -15.22
CA ASN A 143 5.21 3.55 -16.64
C ASN A 143 5.56 2.17 -17.24
N GLY A 144 5.03 1.07 -16.70
CA GLY A 144 5.23 -0.29 -17.17
C GLY A 144 4.76 -0.47 -18.63
N LYS A 145 5.51 -1.27 -19.39
CA LYS A 145 5.22 -1.54 -20.81
C LYS A 145 3.93 -2.32 -21.04
N GLU A 146 3.39 -2.93 -20.00
CA GLU A 146 2.10 -3.61 -20.02
C GLU A 146 0.91 -2.64 -19.97
N TYR A 147 1.10 -1.42 -19.44
CA TYR A 147 0.06 -0.40 -19.30
C TYR A 147 0.26 0.76 -20.26
N LYS A 148 1.51 1.16 -20.50
CA LYS A 148 1.86 2.34 -21.30
C LYS A 148 2.26 1.98 -22.73
N GLY A 149 1.59 2.61 -23.70
CA GLY A 149 1.94 2.51 -25.11
C GLY A 149 1.23 3.54 -25.99
N THR A 150 1.34 3.35 -27.31
CA THR A 150 0.64 4.16 -28.32
C THR A 150 -0.81 3.69 -28.49
N ASP A 151 -1.56 4.32 -29.39
CA ASP A 151 -2.95 3.98 -29.68
C ASP A 151 -3.18 2.55 -30.18
N SER A 152 -2.14 1.89 -30.71
CA SER A 152 -2.21 0.50 -31.11
C SER A 152 -2.06 -0.48 -29.94
N HIS A 153 -1.67 0.01 -28.76
CA HIS A 153 -1.43 -0.80 -27.56
C HIS A 153 -2.74 -1.37 -26.99
N ALA A 154 -2.78 -2.69 -26.75
CA ALA A 154 -4.00 -3.41 -26.36
C ALA A 154 -4.70 -2.79 -25.13
N PHE A 155 -3.96 -2.54 -24.05
CA PHE A 155 -4.52 -1.89 -22.86
C PHE A 155 -5.08 -0.49 -23.16
N VAL A 156 -4.37 0.29 -24.00
CA VAL A 156 -4.79 1.65 -24.34
C VAL A 156 -6.08 1.64 -25.17
N LYS A 157 -6.21 0.70 -26.10
CA LYS A 157 -7.43 0.51 -26.88
C LYS A 157 -8.63 0.19 -26.01
N ILE A 158 -8.50 -0.73 -25.06
CA ILE A 158 -9.58 -1.08 -24.14
C ILE A 158 -9.96 0.13 -23.29
N CYS A 159 -8.98 0.82 -22.70
CA CYS A 159 -9.27 2.05 -21.96
C CYS A 159 -10.07 3.05 -22.79
N LYS A 160 -9.64 3.34 -24.02
CA LYS A 160 -10.37 4.25 -24.93
C LYS A 160 -11.78 3.75 -25.27
N ALA A 161 -11.93 2.46 -25.55
CA ALA A 161 -13.22 1.85 -25.90
C ALA A 161 -14.26 1.96 -24.78
N HIS A 162 -13.81 1.93 -23.52
CA HIS A 162 -14.66 2.06 -22.33
C HIS A 162 -14.69 3.48 -21.75
N GLY A 163 -14.12 4.48 -22.43
CA GLY A 163 -14.08 5.87 -21.93
C GLY A 163 -13.17 6.08 -20.71
N ILE A 164 -12.29 5.13 -20.40
CA ILE A 164 -11.38 5.17 -19.25
C ILE A 164 -10.15 5.98 -19.62
N GLY A 165 -9.94 7.11 -18.94
CA GLY A 165 -8.70 7.88 -19.04
C GLY A 165 -7.52 7.14 -18.43
N GLN A 166 -6.29 7.45 -18.86
CA GLN A 166 -5.08 6.88 -18.28
C GLN A 166 -4.23 7.96 -17.62
N LYS A 167 -3.74 7.65 -16.43
CA LYS A 167 -2.83 8.50 -15.65
C LYS A 167 -1.63 7.64 -15.22
N PHE A 168 -0.46 8.26 -15.20
CA PHE A 168 0.80 7.56 -14.89
C PHE A 168 1.53 8.20 -13.72
N THR A 169 2.36 7.41 -13.05
CA THR A 169 3.30 7.94 -12.06
C THR A 169 4.27 8.93 -12.71
N GLN A 170 4.52 10.04 -12.01
CA GLN A 170 5.58 10.96 -12.42
C GLN A 170 6.94 10.33 -12.13
N VAL A 171 7.90 10.54 -13.03
CA VAL A 171 9.29 10.10 -12.85
C VAL A 171 9.83 10.66 -11.53
N ASN A 172 10.53 9.81 -10.75
CA ASN A 172 11.09 10.13 -9.43
C ASN A 172 10.07 10.43 -8.30
N ARG A 173 8.80 10.02 -8.43
CA ARG A 173 7.79 10.08 -7.35
C ARG A 173 7.11 8.72 -7.11
N PRO A 174 7.85 7.69 -6.65
CA PRO A 174 7.31 6.33 -6.47
C PRO A 174 6.16 6.24 -5.45
N GLN A 175 5.98 7.25 -4.59
CA GLN A 175 4.95 7.24 -3.54
C GLN A 175 3.51 7.30 -4.09
N THR A 176 3.28 7.65 -5.36
CA THR A 176 1.93 7.89 -5.87
C THR A 176 1.16 6.62 -6.23
N ASN A 177 1.82 5.52 -6.62
CA ASN A 177 1.15 4.21 -6.77
C ASN A 177 1.11 3.38 -5.47
N GLY A 178 1.39 4.02 -4.33
CA GLY A 178 1.56 3.32 -3.06
C GLY A 178 0.33 2.55 -2.58
N LYS A 179 -0.87 2.81 -3.12
CA LYS A 179 -2.10 2.05 -2.82
C LYS A 179 -2.04 0.65 -3.43
N ALA A 180 -1.74 0.52 -4.72
CA ALA A 180 -1.57 -0.77 -5.39
C ALA A 180 -0.39 -1.56 -4.80
N GLU A 181 0.77 -0.92 -4.60
CA GLU A 181 1.94 -1.55 -3.97
C GLU A 181 1.63 -2.04 -2.54
N ARG A 182 0.84 -1.27 -1.78
CA ARG A 182 0.44 -1.65 -0.42
C ARG A 182 -0.45 -2.88 -0.44
N VAL A 183 -1.44 -2.95 -1.33
CA VAL A 183 -2.33 -4.12 -1.39
C VAL A 183 -1.61 -5.36 -1.91
N ILE A 184 -0.67 -5.22 -2.86
CA ILE A 184 0.20 -6.34 -3.27
C ILE A 184 0.96 -6.89 -2.08
N ARG A 185 1.56 -6.03 -1.25
CA ARG A 185 2.23 -6.48 -0.02
C ARG A 185 1.26 -7.17 0.95
N THR A 186 0.04 -6.68 1.09
CA THR A 186 -1.00 -7.32 1.90
C THR A 186 -1.35 -8.72 1.36
N LEU A 187 -1.56 -8.86 0.05
CA LEU A 187 -1.78 -10.14 -0.62
C LEU A 187 -0.63 -11.11 -0.36
N MET A 188 0.62 -10.65 -0.47
CA MET A 188 1.77 -11.50 -0.19
C MET A 188 1.79 -11.97 1.26
N GLN A 189 1.68 -11.04 2.22
CA GLN A 189 1.85 -11.34 3.65
C GLN A 189 0.71 -12.16 4.26
N MET A 190 -0.52 -11.92 3.81
CA MET A 190 -1.72 -12.51 4.43
C MET A 190 -2.21 -13.75 3.69
N TRP A 191 -1.99 -13.82 2.38
CA TRP A 191 -2.45 -14.93 1.55
C TRP A 191 -1.31 -15.78 1.06
N HIS A 192 -0.42 -15.23 0.21
CA HIS A 192 0.59 -16.02 -0.46
C HIS A 192 1.54 -16.73 0.52
N ASP A 193 2.08 -15.98 1.49
CA ASP A 193 3.07 -16.49 2.45
C ASP A 193 2.46 -17.41 3.52
N LYS A 194 1.13 -17.50 3.56
CA LYS A 194 0.37 -18.31 4.52
C LYS A 194 -0.27 -19.55 3.88
N THR A 195 -0.22 -19.66 2.56
CA THR A 195 -0.91 -20.71 1.83
C THR A 195 0.09 -21.62 1.13
N ASN A 196 -0.06 -22.93 1.29
CA ASN A 196 0.68 -23.90 0.49
C ASN A 196 -0.15 -24.31 -0.73
N PHE A 197 0.24 -23.83 -1.90
CA PHE A 197 -0.43 -24.09 -3.16
C PHE A 197 -0.03 -25.46 -3.73
N LYS A 198 -1.02 -26.23 -4.19
CA LYS A 198 -0.78 -27.53 -4.86
C LYS A 198 -0.26 -27.34 -6.28
N ASP A 199 -0.91 -26.47 -7.03
CA ASP A 199 -0.61 -26.13 -8.41
C ASP A 199 -1.10 -24.70 -8.73
N SER A 200 -0.98 -24.29 -10.00
CA SER A 200 -1.42 -22.96 -10.46
C SER A 200 -2.94 -22.76 -10.32
N ILE A 201 -3.72 -23.80 -10.59
CA ILE A 201 -5.20 -23.75 -10.54
C ILE A 201 -5.66 -23.56 -9.11
N ASP A 202 -5.12 -24.34 -8.17
CA ASP A 202 -5.38 -24.17 -6.73
C ASP A 202 -4.99 -22.75 -6.29
N ARG A 203 -3.83 -22.24 -6.71
CA ARG A 203 -3.44 -20.87 -6.37
C ARG A 203 -4.44 -19.82 -6.86
N GLN A 204 -4.97 -19.96 -8.08
CA GLN A 204 -6.01 -19.06 -8.61
C GLN A 204 -7.31 -19.13 -7.79
N ILE A 205 -7.75 -20.34 -7.43
CA ILE A 205 -8.94 -20.54 -6.59
C ILE A 205 -8.74 -19.90 -5.21
N GLN A 206 -7.59 -20.11 -4.57
CA GLN A 206 -7.29 -19.52 -3.27
C GLN A 206 -7.19 -17.99 -3.35
N LEU A 207 -6.70 -17.42 -4.46
CA LEU A 207 -6.70 -15.98 -4.67
C LEU A 207 -8.13 -15.43 -4.68
N GLY A 208 -9.04 -16.05 -5.44
CA GLY A 208 -10.45 -15.64 -5.49
C GLY A 208 -11.11 -15.63 -4.11
N ARG A 209 -10.86 -16.68 -3.31
CA ARG A 209 -11.34 -16.75 -1.92
C ARG A 209 -10.78 -15.61 -1.06
N PHE A 210 -9.50 -15.29 -1.21
CA PHE A 210 -8.89 -14.20 -0.46
C PHE A 210 -9.43 -12.83 -0.89
N ILE A 211 -9.66 -12.60 -2.17
CA ILE A 211 -10.29 -11.36 -2.66
C ILE A 211 -11.67 -11.18 -2.03
N ASN A 212 -12.49 -12.24 -2.02
CA ASN A 212 -13.80 -12.20 -1.37
C ASN A 212 -13.66 -11.84 0.12
N PHE A 213 -12.77 -12.51 0.85
CA PHE A 213 -12.47 -12.18 2.25
C PHE A 213 -12.01 -10.71 2.43
N TYR A 214 -11.12 -10.22 1.56
CA TYR A 214 -10.58 -8.87 1.62
C TYR A 214 -11.69 -7.81 1.42
N ASN A 215 -12.58 -8.03 0.45
CA ASN A 215 -13.62 -7.09 0.07
C ASN A 215 -14.84 -7.12 1.02
N THR A 216 -15.17 -8.27 1.61
CA THR A 216 -16.45 -8.45 2.35
C THR A 216 -16.31 -8.71 3.84
N VAL A 217 -15.15 -9.17 4.32
CA VAL A 217 -14.97 -9.57 5.74
C VAL A 217 -13.87 -8.77 6.43
N LYS A 218 -12.79 -8.45 5.73
CA LYS A 218 -11.60 -7.88 6.36
C LYS A 218 -11.78 -6.38 6.63
N PRO A 219 -11.74 -5.90 7.89
CA PRO A 219 -11.77 -4.48 8.18
C PRO A 219 -10.46 -3.79 7.76
N HIS A 220 -10.54 -2.54 7.27
CA HIS A 220 -9.38 -1.75 6.87
C HIS A 220 -9.26 -0.46 7.67
N LYS A 221 -8.11 -0.27 8.33
CA LYS A 221 -7.83 0.93 9.12
C LYS A 221 -7.93 2.22 8.29
N SER A 222 -7.63 2.18 7.00
CA SER A 222 -7.75 3.32 6.09
C SER A 222 -9.20 3.70 5.77
N LEU A 223 -10.16 2.85 6.12
CA LEU A 223 -11.60 3.01 5.92
C LEU A 223 -12.34 3.06 7.27
N ASN A 224 -11.67 3.55 8.32
CA ASN A 224 -12.22 3.58 9.69
C ASN A 224 -12.69 2.19 10.18
N ASN A 225 -11.96 1.13 9.81
CA ASN A 225 -12.27 -0.27 10.09
C ASN A 225 -13.50 -0.85 9.36
N SER A 226 -14.00 -0.17 8.32
CA SER A 226 -15.00 -0.75 7.42
C SER A 226 -14.33 -1.66 6.37
N THR A 227 -15.12 -2.54 5.77
CA THR A 227 -14.78 -3.32 4.57
C THR A 227 -15.02 -2.49 3.30
N PRO A 228 -14.37 -2.81 2.17
CA PRO A 228 -14.64 -2.14 0.90
C PRO A 228 -16.11 -2.25 0.48
N TYR A 229 -16.71 -3.42 0.70
CA TYR A 229 -18.12 -3.67 0.40
C TYR A 229 -19.05 -2.75 1.19
N GLU A 230 -18.84 -2.60 2.51
CA GLU A 230 -19.64 -1.67 3.33
C GLU A 230 -19.52 -0.22 2.87
N ILE A 231 -18.31 0.21 2.44
CA ILE A 231 -18.11 1.56 1.89
C ILE A 231 -18.92 1.77 0.62
N LEU A 232 -18.91 0.78 -0.29
CA LEU A 232 -19.69 0.84 -1.52
C LEU A 232 -21.19 0.81 -1.24
N GLN A 233 -21.65 -0.08 -0.37
CA GLN A 233 -23.06 -0.12 0.05
C GLN A 233 -23.49 1.22 0.63
N HIS A 234 -22.71 1.82 1.53
CA HIS A 234 -23.02 3.12 2.09
C HIS A 234 -23.04 4.24 1.03
N TYR A 235 -22.17 4.17 0.00
CA TYR A 235 -22.17 5.13 -1.10
C TYR A 235 -23.42 5.01 -1.97
N PHE A 236 -23.78 3.80 -2.40
CA PHE A 236 -24.93 3.57 -3.29
C PHE A 236 -26.29 3.65 -2.59
N ASN A 237 -26.34 3.41 -1.28
CA ASN A 237 -27.58 3.49 -0.49
C ASN A 237 -27.85 4.89 0.07
N GLN A 238 -26.96 5.86 -0.13
CA GLN A 238 -27.28 7.25 0.18
C GLN A 238 -28.42 7.70 -0.73
N PRO A 239 -29.51 8.28 -0.18
CA PRO A 239 -30.49 8.93 -1.02
C PRO A 239 -29.75 10.03 -1.76
N LEU A 240 -29.59 9.87 -3.08
CA LEU A 240 -29.16 10.94 -3.97
C LEU A 240 -29.96 12.17 -3.53
N CYS A 241 -29.28 13.18 -2.98
CA CYS A 241 -29.89 14.48 -2.81
C CYS A 241 -30.50 14.80 -4.17
N LYS A 242 -31.84 14.79 -4.20
CA LYS A 242 -32.65 15.09 -5.37
C LYS A 242 -32.02 16.28 -6.05
N GLN A 243 -31.42 16.07 -7.22
CA GLN A 243 -31.01 17.21 -8.02
C GLN A 243 -32.29 18.00 -8.32
N PRO A 244 -32.31 19.32 -8.06
CA PRO A 244 -33.48 20.15 -8.28
C PRO A 244 -33.89 20.18 -9.75
#